data_AF-A0A2L0PJJ9-F1
#
_entry.id   AF-A0A2L0PJJ9-F1
#
_cell.length_a   1.000
_cell.length_b   1.000
_cell.length_c   1.000
_cell.angle_alpha   90.00
_cell.angle_beta   90.00
_cell.angle_gamma   90.00
#
_symmetry.space_group_name_H-M   'P 1'
#
loop_
_entity.id
_entity.type
_entity.pdbx_description
1 polymer ?
#
loop_
_entity_poly.entity_id
_entity_poly.type
_entity_poly.pdbx_seq_one_letter_code
_entity_poly.pdbx_strand_id
1 'polypeptide(L)'
;MKTENQIGIMVSLALSCVLLLTACLSIQKSETTTPSAPWLTNLITQAEAEPHLLQAVYTLEHYQEKYYLTVPGCCDRFSVLYNAQGQKICSPNGGFTGRGDGQCGNIDIRTLSKTKIWPKKSADTHQNMAK
;
A
#
# COMPACT_ATOMS: atom_id res chain seq x y z
N MET A 1 56.02 -8.86 -55.36
CA MET A 1 56.00 -8.25 -54.01
C MET A 1 54.75 -7.41 -53.94
N LYS A 2 53.78 -7.83 -53.12
CA LYS A 2 52.40 -7.34 -53.12
C LYS A 2 52.26 -6.28 -52.03
N THR A 3 51.81 -5.10 -52.41
CA THR A 3 51.69 -3.90 -51.59
C THR A 3 50.62 -4.04 -50.51
N GLU A 4 50.98 -3.59 -49.31
CA GLU A 4 50.22 -3.65 -48.07
C GLU A 4 49.05 -2.64 -48.07
N ASN A 5 47.84 -3.14 -47.85
CA ASN A 5 46.62 -2.37 -47.68
C ASN A 5 46.07 -2.63 -46.27
N GLN A 6 46.66 -1.98 -45.26
CA GLN A 6 46.33 -2.12 -43.84
C GLN A 6 46.11 -0.75 -43.17
N ILE A 7 45.31 0.13 -43.79
CA ILE A 7 44.95 1.44 -43.22
C ILE A 7 43.43 1.56 -42.96
N GLY A 8 42.64 0.53 -43.29
CA GLY A 8 41.17 0.57 -43.18
C GLY A 8 40.55 0.21 -41.82
N ILE A 9 41.32 -0.27 -40.84
CA ILE A 9 40.72 -0.88 -39.63
C ILE A 9 40.70 0.07 -38.42
N MET A 10 41.50 1.15 -38.42
CA MET A 10 41.57 2.06 -37.26
C MET A 10 40.53 3.18 -37.23
N VAL A 11 39.85 3.49 -38.35
CA VAL A 11 38.89 4.60 -38.39
C VAL A 11 37.47 4.18 -38.01
N SER A 12 37.19 2.88 -37.89
CA SER A 12 35.88 2.37 -37.46
C SER A 12 35.65 2.36 -35.95
N LEU A 13 36.70 2.54 -35.12
CA LEU A 13 36.54 2.55 -33.65
C LEU A 13 36.42 3.95 -33.04
N ALA A 14 36.66 5.02 -33.80
CA ALA A 14 36.66 6.38 -33.28
C ALA A 14 35.30 7.11 -33.37
N LEU A 15 34.26 6.47 -33.90
CA LEU A 15 32.91 7.07 -34.04
C LEU A 15 31.89 6.54 -33.03
N SER A 16 32.28 5.61 -32.14
CA SER A 16 31.36 4.90 -31.25
C SER A 16 31.31 5.42 -29.80
N CYS A 17 32.06 6.46 -29.42
CA CYS A 17 32.27 6.78 -27.99
C CYS A 17 31.76 8.14 -27.50
N VAL A 18 31.12 8.96 -28.33
CA VAL A 18 30.79 10.37 -27.96
C VAL A 18 29.29 10.67 -27.89
N LEU A 19 28.38 9.71 -28.14
CA LEU A 19 26.93 9.97 -28.18
C LEU A 19 26.10 9.10 -27.21
N LEU A 20 26.60 8.85 -25.99
CA LEU A 20 25.84 8.14 -24.94
C LEU A 20 25.89 8.85 -23.57
N LEU A 21 26.03 10.17 -23.54
CA LEU A 21 26.05 10.98 -22.32
C LEU A 21 24.88 11.98 -22.21
N THR A 22 23.78 11.75 -22.93
CA THR A 22 22.51 12.42 -22.64
C THR A 22 21.92 11.87 -21.35
N ALA A 23 22.34 12.47 -20.23
CA ALA A 23 21.71 12.39 -18.94
C ALA A 23 20.25 12.83 -19.04
N CYS A 24 19.34 11.88 -19.24
CA CYS A 24 17.96 12.06 -18.81
C CYS A 24 17.97 12.10 -17.28
N LEU A 25 18.01 13.30 -16.70
CA LEU A 25 17.52 13.52 -15.34
C LEU A 25 16.04 13.13 -15.35
N SER A 26 15.75 11.88 -15.00
CA SER A 26 14.41 11.48 -14.62
C SER A 26 14.07 12.21 -13.33
N ILE A 27 13.42 13.37 -13.47
CA ILE A 27 12.65 14.00 -12.41
C ILE A 27 11.62 12.95 -11.98
N GLN A 28 11.89 12.27 -10.86
CA GLN A 28 10.92 11.43 -10.19
C GLN A 28 9.89 12.38 -9.58
N LYS A 29 8.89 12.74 -10.38
CA LYS A 29 7.66 13.33 -9.89
C LYS A 29 7.04 12.30 -8.95
N SER A 30 7.22 12.48 -7.65
CA SER A 30 6.52 11.70 -6.63
C SER A 30 5.04 12.02 -6.73
N GLU A 31 4.35 11.28 -7.59
CA GLU A 31 2.90 11.26 -7.60
C GLU A 31 2.45 10.55 -6.33
N THR A 32 1.86 11.31 -5.41
CA THR A 32 1.03 10.80 -4.32
C THR A 32 -0.24 10.20 -4.91
N THR A 33 -0.07 9.13 -5.68
CA THR A 33 -1.13 8.24 -6.12
C THR A 33 -1.17 7.15 -5.06
N THR A 34 -2.29 7.04 -4.36
CA THR A 34 -2.59 6.02 -3.33
C THR A 34 -1.67 4.81 -3.49
N PRO A 35 -0.77 4.54 -2.52
CA PRO A 35 0.09 3.38 -2.62
C PRO A 35 -0.82 2.19 -2.85
N SER A 36 -0.63 1.51 -3.99
CA SER A 36 -1.05 0.12 -4.12
C SER A 36 -0.40 -0.58 -2.94
N ALA A 37 -1.12 -0.72 -1.83
CA ALA A 37 -0.63 -1.22 -0.57
C ALA A 37 -0.83 -2.74 -0.61
N PRO A 38 0.17 -3.53 -1.08
CA PRO A 38 -0.08 -4.92 -1.43
C PRO A 38 -0.39 -5.74 -0.18
N TRP A 39 0.20 -5.33 0.95
CA TRP A 39 -0.10 -5.89 2.28
C TRP A 39 -1.60 -5.77 2.63
N LEU A 40 -2.22 -4.63 2.30
CA LEU A 40 -3.60 -4.36 2.62
C LEU A 40 -4.54 -5.16 1.71
N THR A 41 -4.19 -5.25 0.43
CA THR A 41 -4.89 -6.11 -0.52
C THR A 41 -4.87 -7.56 -0.05
N ASN A 42 -3.70 -8.08 0.32
CA ASN A 42 -3.57 -9.46 0.81
C ASN A 42 -4.38 -9.71 2.10
N LEU A 43 -4.36 -8.75 3.03
CA LEU A 43 -5.14 -8.83 4.27
C LEU A 43 -6.65 -8.86 3.99
N ILE A 44 -7.11 -8.04 3.05
CA ILE A 44 -8.52 -8.02 2.62
C ILE A 44 -8.89 -9.34 1.93
N THR A 45 -8.06 -9.83 1.00
CA THR A 45 -8.31 -11.10 0.31
C THR A 45 -8.38 -12.27 1.29
N GLN A 46 -7.53 -12.29 2.31
CA GLN A 46 -7.62 -13.32 3.36
C GLN A 46 -8.93 -13.22 4.15
N ALA A 47 -9.36 -12.00 4.49
CA ALA A 47 -10.63 -11.78 5.18
C ALA A 47 -11.86 -12.12 4.32
N GLU A 48 -11.77 -11.99 3.00
CA GLU A 48 -12.82 -12.43 2.07
C GLU A 48 -12.95 -13.96 2.03
N ALA A 49 -11.83 -14.67 2.10
CA ALA A 49 -11.82 -16.13 2.20
C ALA A 49 -12.28 -16.63 3.57
N GLU A 50 -11.95 -15.89 4.64
CA GLU A 50 -12.27 -16.24 6.02
C GLU A 50 -12.92 -15.05 6.76
N PRO A 51 -14.23 -14.81 6.57
CA PRO A 51 -14.91 -13.60 7.08
C PRO A 51 -14.91 -13.43 8.61
N HIS A 52 -14.67 -14.52 9.36
CA HIS A 52 -14.54 -14.47 10.81
C HIS A 52 -13.25 -13.80 11.29
N LEU A 53 -12.23 -13.69 10.42
CA LEU A 53 -10.95 -13.07 10.75
C LEU A 53 -11.09 -11.56 10.94
N LEU A 54 -11.90 -10.90 10.11
CA LEU A 54 -11.99 -9.46 10.05
C LEU A 54 -13.43 -8.99 9.78
N GLN A 55 -13.90 -8.04 10.58
CA GLN A 55 -15.21 -7.42 10.44
C GLN A 55 -15.18 -6.23 9.48
N ALA A 56 -14.11 -5.43 9.54
CA ALA A 56 -14.01 -4.20 8.77
C ALA A 56 -12.57 -3.70 8.63
N VAL A 57 -12.35 -2.90 7.59
CA VAL A 57 -11.16 -2.05 7.44
C VAL A 57 -11.60 -0.61 7.22
N TYR A 58 -10.99 0.31 7.95
CA TYR A 58 -11.16 1.74 7.80
C TYR A 58 -9.85 2.40 7.40
N THR A 59 -9.93 3.46 6.62
CA THR A 59 -8.84 4.42 6.45
C THR A 59 -9.11 5.67 7.29
N LEU A 60 -8.05 6.24 7.83
CA LEU A 60 -8.05 7.43 8.67
C LEU A 60 -6.94 8.36 8.20
N GLU A 61 -7.10 9.65 8.46
CA GLU A 61 -6.06 10.66 8.26
C GLU A 61 -5.78 11.38 9.58
N HIS A 62 -4.50 11.54 9.89
CA HIS A 62 -4.02 12.25 11.08
C HIS A 62 -2.72 12.95 10.73
N TYR A 63 -2.63 14.27 10.95
CA TYR A 63 -1.47 15.09 10.55
C TYR A 63 -0.98 14.85 9.10
N GLN A 64 -1.91 14.78 8.14
CA GLN A 64 -1.62 14.51 6.73
C GLN A 64 -1.00 13.13 6.44
N GLU A 65 -0.95 12.25 7.43
CA GLU A 65 -0.54 10.86 7.28
C GLU A 65 -1.75 9.94 7.19
N LYS A 66 -1.62 8.89 6.37
CA LYS A 66 -2.67 7.89 6.14
C LYS A 66 -2.47 6.68 7.02
N TYR A 67 -3.54 6.27 7.68
CA TYR A 67 -3.59 5.10 8.53
C TYR A 67 -4.70 4.14 8.10
N TYR A 68 -4.55 2.89 8.54
CA TYR A 68 -5.51 1.83 8.31
C TYR A 68 -5.84 1.15 9.64
N LEU A 69 -7.13 1.10 9.99
CA LEU A 69 -7.63 0.42 11.17
C LEU A 69 -8.32 -0.87 10.74
N THR A 70 -7.81 -2.01 11.17
CA THR A 70 -8.44 -3.31 10.99
C THR A 70 -9.26 -3.64 12.24
N VAL A 71 -10.51 -4.06 12.06
CA VAL A 71 -11.41 -4.45 13.14
C VAL A 71 -11.66 -5.96 13.04
N PRO A 72 -11.28 -6.75 14.05
CA PRO A 72 -11.45 -8.21 14.02
C PRO A 72 -12.92 -8.61 14.14
N GLY A 73 -13.23 -9.85 13.78
CA GLY A 73 -14.58 -10.42 13.90
C GLY A 73 -15.08 -10.63 15.33
N CYS A 74 -14.18 -10.62 16.32
CA CYS A 74 -14.53 -10.79 17.74
C CYS A 74 -13.90 -9.65 18.57
N CYS A 75 -14.67 -9.12 19.53
CA CYS A 75 -14.26 -7.96 20.35
C CYS A 75 -13.16 -8.27 21.37
N ASP A 76 -12.92 -9.54 21.69
CA ASP A 76 -11.82 -10.01 22.52
C ASP A 76 -10.47 -10.04 21.77
N ARG A 77 -10.49 -9.84 20.45
CA ARG A 77 -9.32 -9.62 19.62
C ARG A 77 -9.07 -8.13 19.47
N PHE A 78 -7.81 -7.76 19.35
CA PHE A 78 -7.44 -6.36 19.16
C PHE A 78 -7.76 -5.86 17.75
N SER A 79 -8.33 -4.66 17.64
CA SER A 79 -8.19 -3.90 16.40
C SER A 79 -6.77 -3.39 16.27
N VAL A 80 -6.26 -3.29 15.06
CA VAL A 80 -4.87 -2.91 14.82
C VAL A 80 -4.83 -1.67 13.93
N LEU A 81 -4.09 -0.66 14.38
CA LEU A 81 -3.78 0.53 13.61
C LEU A 81 -2.45 0.31 12.88
N TYR A 82 -2.45 0.45 11.57
CA TYR A 82 -1.28 0.38 10.71
C TYR A 82 -0.99 1.73 10.06
N ASN A 83 0.28 2.03 9.82
CA ASN A 83 0.67 3.13 8.94
C ASN A 83 0.51 2.75 7.46
N ALA A 84 0.83 3.68 6.56
CA ALA A 84 0.73 3.47 5.11
C ALA A 84 1.57 2.28 4.60
N GLN A 85 2.68 1.97 5.27
CA GLN A 85 3.60 0.88 4.93
C GLN A 85 3.16 -0.48 5.48
N GLY A 86 2.06 -0.55 6.24
CA GLY A 86 1.56 -1.80 6.84
C GLY A 86 2.28 -2.19 8.12
N GLN A 87 3.02 -1.28 8.74
CA GLN A 87 3.62 -1.51 10.05
C GLN A 87 2.57 -1.27 11.13
N LYS A 88 2.45 -2.22 12.07
CA LYS A 88 1.59 -2.05 13.24
C LYS A 88 2.11 -0.89 14.08
N ILE A 89 1.22 0.05 14.39
CA ILE A 89 1.47 1.16 15.31
C ILE A 89 1.01 0.79 16.71
N CYS A 90 -0.25 0.38 16.87
CA CYS A 90 -0.84 0.04 18.16
C CYS A 90 -2.17 -0.71 17.98
N SER A 91 -2.82 -1.03 19.10
CA SER A 91 -4.18 -1.55 19.14
C SER A 91 -5.08 -0.63 19.98
N PRO A 92 -5.91 0.23 19.36
CA PRO A 92 -6.66 1.26 20.09
C PRO A 92 -7.91 0.76 20.83
N ASN A 93 -8.40 -0.45 20.50
CA ASN A 93 -9.54 -1.08 21.15
C ASN A 93 -9.48 -2.61 20.97
N GLY A 94 -10.51 -3.29 21.49
CA GLY A 94 -10.58 -4.75 21.53
C GLY A 94 -9.76 -5.32 22.70
N GLY A 95 -9.49 -6.62 22.65
CA GLY A 95 -8.98 -7.35 23.81
C GLY A 95 -10.06 -7.61 24.85
N PHE A 96 -9.79 -8.44 25.86
CA PHE A 96 -10.78 -8.79 26.90
C PHE A 96 -11.40 -7.58 27.62
N THR A 97 -10.67 -6.48 27.73
CA THR A 97 -11.15 -5.25 28.38
C THR A 97 -11.81 -4.27 27.41
N GLY A 98 -11.66 -4.48 26.10
CA GLY A 98 -12.05 -3.52 25.06
C GLY A 98 -11.16 -2.27 24.97
N ARG A 99 -10.14 -2.14 25.82
CA ARG A 99 -9.30 -0.92 25.94
C ARG A 99 -8.12 -0.88 24.97
N GLY A 100 -7.88 -1.95 24.21
CA GLY A 100 -6.69 -2.02 23.37
C GLY A 100 -5.41 -2.36 24.15
N ASP A 101 -4.26 -2.13 23.53
CA ASP A 101 -2.94 -2.45 24.09
C ASP A 101 -2.29 -1.29 24.87
N GLY A 102 -2.91 -0.11 24.88
CA GLY A 102 -2.41 1.07 25.59
C GLY A 102 -1.18 1.73 24.93
N GLN A 103 -0.83 1.35 23.69
CA GLN A 103 0.39 1.81 23.01
C GLN A 103 0.15 2.93 21.98
N CYS A 104 -1.09 3.42 21.83
CA CYS A 104 -1.46 4.36 20.76
C CYS A 104 -0.96 5.80 20.91
N GLY A 105 -0.14 6.10 21.93
CA GLY A 105 0.42 7.43 22.14
C GLY A 105 -0.64 8.53 22.13
N ASN A 106 -0.48 9.50 21.23
CA ASN A 106 -1.40 10.63 21.03
C ASN A 106 -2.49 10.38 19.98
N ILE A 107 -2.54 9.20 19.36
CA ILE A 107 -3.53 8.89 18.31
C ILE A 107 -4.82 8.39 18.96
N ASP A 108 -5.81 9.28 19.11
CA ASP A 108 -7.16 8.90 19.51
C ASP A 108 -8.05 8.67 18.28
N ILE A 109 -8.22 7.41 17.87
CA ILE A 109 -9.07 7.05 16.72
C ILE A 109 -10.56 7.37 16.91
N ARG A 110 -10.99 7.81 18.10
CA ARG A 110 -12.38 8.22 18.37
C ARG A 110 -12.65 9.64 17.91
N THR A 111 -11.62 10.49 17.84
CA THR A 111 -11.72 11.87 17.38
C THR A 111 -11.50 12.00 15.86
N LEU A 112 -10.93 10.95 15.23
CA LEU A 112 -10.64 10.93 13.81
C LEU A 112 -11.83 10.44 12.96
N SER A 113 -12.07 11.13 11.86
CA SER A 113 -12.98 10.66 10.80
C SER A 113 -12.44 9.37 10.18
N LYS A 114 -13.33 8.38 10.05
CA LYS A 114 -13.03 7.05 9.54
C LYS A 114 -13.84 6.79 8.28
N THR A 115 -13.18 6.42 7.19
CA THR A 115 -13.83 5.96 5.97
C THR A 115 -13.71 4.45 5.87
N LYS A 116 -14.84 3.74 5.88
CA LYS A 116 -14.84 2.28 5.72
C LYS A 116 -14.46 1.94 4.28
N ILE A 117 -13.42 1.12 4.10
CA ILE A 117 -12.95 0.67 2.79
C ILE A 117 -13.24 -0.80 2.52
N TRP A 118 -13.53 -1.59 3.57
CA TRP A 118 -13.96 -2.98 3.44
C TRP A 118 -14.83 -3.43 4.65
N PRO A 119 -15.82 -4.32 4.44
CA PRO A 119 -16.37 -4.72 3.14
C PRO A 119 -16.99 -3.53 2.41
N LYS A 120 -16.88 -3.54 1.07
CA LYS A 120 -17.64 -2.60 0.24
C LYS A 120 -19.13 -2.87 0.48
N LYS A 121 -19.95 -1.83 0.61
CA LYS A 121 -21.40 -2.02 0.49
C LYS A 121 -21.63 -2.65 -0.88
N SER A 122 -22.31 -3.79 -0.96
CA SER A 122 -22.72 -4.33 -2.24
C SER A 122 -23.53 -3.26 -2.95
N ALA A 123 -23.12 -2.88 -4.16
CA ALA A 123 -23.87 -1.91 -4.95
C ALA A 123 -25.26 -2.44 -5.34
N ASP A 124 -25.47 -3.78 -5.31
CA ASP A 124 -26.72 -4.42 -5.69
C ASP A 124 -27.03 -5.61 -4.78
N THR A 125 -27.97 -5.44 -3.85
CA THR A 125 -28.67 -6.57 -3.20
C THR A 125 -30.12 -6.18 -2.94
N HIS A 126 -30.83 -5.85 -4.02
CA HIS A 126 -32.30 -5.73 -4.05
C HIS A 126 -32.93 -6.41 -5.27
N GLN A 127 -32.27 -7.40 -5.86
CA GLN A 127 -32.88 -8.29 -6.84
C GLN A 127 -32.58 -9.73 -6.43
N ASN A 128 -33.63 -10.55 -6.34
CA ASN A 128 -33.63 -11.98 -6.00
C ASN A 128 -33.81 -12.34 -4.52
N MET A 129 -34.81 -11.74 -3.87
CA MET A 129 -35.60 -12.43 -2.84
C MET A 129 -37.09 -12.17 -3.07
N ALA A 130 -37.60 -12.67 -4.19
CA ALA A 130 -39.02 -12.95 -4.37
C ALA A 130 -39.09 -14.35 -4.99
N LYS A 131 -39.31 -15.34 -4.13
CA LYS A 131 -39.83 -16.65 -4.50
C LYS A 131 -41.05 -16.90 -3.63
#